data_AF-A0A3R9QM72-F1
#
_entry.id   AF-A0A3R9QM72-F1
#
_cell.length_a   1.000
_cell.length_b   1.000
_cell.length_c   1.000
_cell.angle_alpha   90.00
_cell.angle_beta   90.00
_cell.angle_gamma   90.00
#
_symmetry.space_group_name_H-M   'P 1'
#
loop_
_entity.id
_entity.type
_entity.pdbx_description
1 polymer ?
#
loop_
_entity_poly.entity_id
_entity_poly.type
_entity_poly.pdbx_seq_one_letter_code
_entity_poly.pdbx_strand_id
1 'polypeptide(L)'
;MTGKGVFITFEGCEGAGKTTVLERVFNSLDADGYKVMKTREPGGIDIAEKIRSLILDPEHTMMEHRTEALLYAAARRQHLVEKVIPALEEGYIVLCDRFIDSSLAYQGAARGIGIEEVLSINEFAIGTHFPDATIYLDIAPDKGLSRIREDKKREFNRLDQEAVDFHKEVHHAYHRLLERFPDRIHRIEAETSLENVIHETKSHVCRF
;
A
#
# COMPACT_ATOMS: atom_id res chain seq x y z
N MET A 1 28.43 -11.95 4.08
CA MET A 1 27.77 -10.94 4.94
C MET A 1 26.37 -10.76 4.40
N THR A 2 25.38 -11.45 4.95
CA THR A 2 23.98 -11.27 4.56
C THR A 2 23.47 -10.04 5.31
N GLY A 3 23.34 -8.92 4.61
CA GLY A 3 22.69 -7.73 5.17
C GLY A 3 21.24 -8.03 5.53
N LYS A 4 20.71 -7.34 6.54
CA LYS A 4 19.26 -7.35 6.85
C LYS A 4 18.52 -6.90 5.59
N GLY A 5 17.44 -7.58 5.20
CA GLY A 5 16.61 -7.20 4.07
C GLY A 5 15.96 -5.82 4.26
N VAL A 6 15.41 -5.28 3.18
CA VAL A 6 14.80 -3.94 3.14
C VAL A 6 13.32 -4.08 2.81
N PHE A 7 12.46 -3.42 3.59
CA PHE A 7 11.01 -3.44 3.40
C PHE A 7 10.52 -2.12 2.79
N ILE A 8 10.03 -2.17 1.55
CA ILE A 8 9.58 -0.99 0.80
C ILE A 8 8.11 -1.17 0.41
N THR A 9 7.28 -0.18 0.76
CA THR A 9 5.86 -0.18 0.43
C THR A 9 5.52 0.82 -0.66
N PHE A 10 4.49 0.52 -1.45
CA PHE A 10 3.98 1.38 -2.52
C PHE A 10 2.56 1.79 -2.16
N GLU A 11 2.35 3.09 -2.05
CA GLU A 11 1.10 3.70 -1.60
C GLU A 11 0.59 4.72 -2.61
N GLY A 12 -0.68 5.09 -2.47
CA GLY A 12 -1.38 5.91 -3.46
C GLY A 12 -2.86 5.62 -3.53
N CYS A 13 -3.63 6.57 -4.02
CA CYS A 13 -5.05 6.39 -4.32
C CYS A 13 -5.25 5.35 -5.45
N GLU A 14 -6.50 4.95 -5.69
CA GLU A 14 -6.83 4.14 -6.85
C GLU A 14 -6.45 4.86 -8.15
N GLY A 15 -5.97 4.11 -9.16
CA GLY A 15 -5.52 4.68 -10.43
C GLY A 15 -4.13 5.35 -10.40
N ALA A 16 -3.44 5.39 -9.27
CA ALA A 16 -2.08 5.94 -9.15
C ALA A 16 -1.01 5.13 -9.91
N GLY A 17 -1.30 3.91 -10.35
CA GLY A 17 -0.36 3.07 -11.10
C GLY A 17 0.57 2.21 -10.23
N LYS A 18 0.28 2.06 -8.93
CA LYS A 18 1.08 1.29 -7.95
C LYS A 18 1.54 -0.06 -8.48
N THR A 19 0.60 -0.92 -8.88
CA THR A 19 0.90 -2.28 -9.35
C THR A 19 1.82 -2.26 -10.58
N THR A 20 1.59 -1.35 -11.54
CA THR A 20 2.43 -1.21 -12.73
C THR A 20 3.85 -0.73 -12.37
N VAL A 21 3.97 0.28 -11.53
CA VAL A 21 5.27 0.83 -11.13
C VAL A 21 6.05 -0.21 -10.32
N LEU A 22 5.41 -0.83 -9.33
CA LEU A 22 6.01 -1.89 -8.52
C LEU A 22 6.51 -3.05 -9.40
N GLU A 23 5.69 -3.52 -10.35
CA GLU A 23 6.07 -4.59 -11.26
C GLU A 23 7.31 -4.23 -12.09
N ARG A 24 7.38 -3.00 -12.58
CA ARG A 24 8.50 -2.53 -13.41
C ARG A 24 9.78 -2.34 -12.59
N VAL A 25 9.66 -1.86 -11.36
CA VAL A 25 10.77 -1.75 -10.41
C VAL A 25 11.27 -3.15 -10.02
N PHE A 26 10.35 -4.06 -9.68
CA PHE A 26 10.65 -5.47 -9.39
C PHE A 26 11.48 -6.11 -10.52
N ASN A 27 10.96 -6.08 -11.75
CA ASN A 27 11.63 -6.70 -12.89
C ASN A 27 13.01 -6.07 -13.17
N SER A 28 13.15 -4.76 -12.91
CA SER A 28 14.44 -4.11 -13.06
C SER A 28 15.45 -4.54 -11.99
N LEU A 29 15.04 -4.66 -10.73
CA LEU A 29 15.93 -5.08 -9.64
C LEU A 29 16.32 -6.56 -9.81
N ASP A 30 15.38 -7.40 -10.21
CA ASP A 30 15.63 -8.81 -10.51
C ASP A 30 16.65 -8.96 -11.65
N ALA A 31 16.49 -8.19 -12.74
CA ALA A 31 17.44 -8.14 -13.85
C ALA A 31 18.83 -7.62 -13.44
N ASP A 32 18.89 -6.72 -12.46
CA ASP A 32 20.15 -6.21 -11.88
C ASP A 32 20.78 -7.20 -10.87
N GLY A 33 20.14 -8.35 -10.60
CA GLY A 33 20.65 -9.43 -9.76
C GLY A 33 20.38 -9.27 -8.26
N TYR A 34 19.50 -8.36 -7.86
CA TYR A 34 19.11 -8.20 -6.46
C TYR A 34 18.20 -9.34 -6.01
N LYS A 35 18.34 -9.76 -4.74
CA LYS A 35 17.40 -10.68 -4.09
C LYS A 35 16.11 -9.90 -3.79
N VAL A 36 15.17 -9.88 -4.72
CA VAL A 36 13.94 -9.08 -4.62
C VAL A 36 12.71 -9.98 -4.60
N MET A 37 11.70 -9.59 -3.83
CA MET A 37 10.38 -10.21 -3.87
C MET A 37 9.30 -9.14 -3.87
N LYS A 38 8.11 -9.52 -4.37
CA LYS A 38 6.93 -8.66 -4.35
C LYS A 38 5.76 -9.33 -3.65
N THR A 39 4.93 -8.52 -3.00
CA THR A 39 3.70 -8.96 -2.34
C THR A 39 2.68 -7.81 -2.29
N ARG A 40 1.50 -8.02 -1.69
CA ARG A 40 0.44 -7.01 -1.59
C ARG A 40 -0.39 -7.15 -0.32
N GLU A 41 -1.01 -6.06 0.10
CA GLU A 41 -2.04 -6.04 1.13
C GLU A 41 -3.35 -5.38 0.68
N PRO A 42 -4.50 -5.81 1.23
CA PRO A 42 -4.69 -7.06 1.98
C PRO A 42 -4.53 -8.25 1.03
N GLY A 43 -3.99 -9.36 1.52
CA GLY A 43 -3.74 -10.57 0.72
C GLY A 43 -2.30 -11.07 0.82
N GLY A 44 -1.83 -11.75 -0.22
CA GLY A 44 -0.45 -12.22 -0.36
C GLY A 44 -0.16 -13.61 0.20
N ILE A 45 -1.08 -14.16 1.01
CA ILE A 45 -1.06 -15.51 1.61
C ILE A 45 -2.49 -16.02 1.81
N ASP A 46 -2.66 -17.33 2.02
CA ASP A 46 -3.98 -18.00 1.95
C ASP A 46 -5.03 -17.43 2.94
N ILE A 47 -4.65 -17.20 4.21
CA ILE A 47 -5.55 -16.60 5.20
C ILE A 47 -5.84 -15.13 4.89
N ALA A 48 -4.83 -14.36 4.47
CA ALA A 48 -5.02 -12.95 4.15
C ALA A 48 -5.87 -12.75 2.89
N GLU A 49 -5.84 -13.67 1.92
CA GLU A 49 -6.73 -13.66 0.74
C GLU A 49 -8.19 -13.94 1.14
N LYS A 50 -8.45 -14.83 2.10
CA LYS A 50 -9.80 -15.04 2.65
C LYS A 50 -10.33 -13.82 3.40
N ILE A 51 -9.47 -13.12 4.13
CA ILE A 51 -9.86 -11.86 4.78
C ILE A 51 -10.09 -10.77 3.72
N ARG A 52 -9.23 -10.69 2.71
CA ARG A 52 -9.38 -9.77 1.57
C ARG A 52 -10.74 -9.95 0.89
N SER A 53 -11.16 -11.19 0.63
CA SER A 53 -12.45 -11.43 -0.03
C SER A 53 -13.60 -10.87 0.80
N LEU A 54 -13.58 -11.05 2.13
CA LEU A 54 -14.59 -10.44 3.02
C LEU A 54 -14.58 -8.91 2.95
N ILE A 55 -13.40 -8.28 2.98
CA ILE A 55 -13.28 -6.82 2.99
C ILE A 55 -13.76 -6.20 1.68
N LEU A 56 -13.40 -6.81 0.54
CA LEU A 56 -13.59 -6.21 -0.78
C LEU A 56 -14.90 -6.61 -1.46
N ASP A 57 -15.63 -7.57 -0.91
CA ASP A 57 -16.92 -8.00 -1.44
C ASP A 57 -17.91 -6.83 -1.52
N PRO A 58 -18.36 -6.45 -2.73
CA PRO A 58 -19.35 -5.41 -2.95
C PRO A 58 -20.67 -5.61 -2.20
N GLU A 59 -21.01 -6.85 -1.80
CA GLU A 59 -22.25 -7.18 -1.08
C GLU A 59 -22.16 -6.86 0.42
N HIS A 60 -20.96 -6.74 0.99
CA HIS A 60 -20.77 -6.48 2.42
C HIS A 60 -20.88 -5.00 2.80
N THR A 61 -21.92 -4.32 2.32
CA THR A 61 -22.14 -2.86 2.53
C THR A 61 -22.43 -2.48 3.99
N MET A 62 -22.88 -3.44 4.80
CA MET A 62 -23.19 -3.24 6.23
C MET A 62 -21.96 -3.39 7.15
N MET A 63 -20.76 -3.62 6.59
CA MET A 63 -19.53 -3.76 7.38
C MET A 63 -19.21 -2.45 8.11
N GLU A 64 -19.12 -2.52 9.44
CA GLU A 64 -18.78 -1.37 10.27
C GLU A 64 -17.29 -0.98 10.10
N HIS A 65 -16.98 0.32 10.19
CA HIS A 65 -15.66 0.87 9.88
C HIS A 65 -14.53 0.31 10.76
N ARG A 66 -14.75 0.12 12.07
CA ARG A 66 -13.76 -0.52 12.95
C ARG A 66 -13.63 -2.01 12.66
N THR A 67 -14.72 -2.68 12.29
CA THR A 67 -14.65 -4.07 11.80
C THR A 67 -13.76 -4.18 10.56
N GLU A 68 -13.95 -3.29 9.58
CA GLU A 68 -13.07 -3.18 8.40
C GLU A 68 -11.60 -2.98 8.81
N ALA A 69 -11.31 -2.03 9.70
CA ALA A 69 -9.95 -1.76 10.18
C ALA A 69 -9.30 -2.95 10.88
N LEU A 70 -10.06 -3.67 11.72
CA LEU A 70 -9.56 -4.86 12.42
C LEU A 70 -9.28 -6.02 11.47
N LEU A 71 -10.11 -6.21 10.43
CA LEU A 71 -9.87 -7.21 9.40
C LEU A 71 -8.60 -6.89 8.60
N TYR A 72 -8.38 -5.63 8.21
CA TYR A 72 -7.13 -5.20 7.59
C TYR A 72 -5.92 -5.50 8.49
N ALA A 73 -5.99 -5.16 9.79
CA ALA A 73 -4.92 -5.42 10.73
C ALA A 73 -4.65 -6.93 10.93
N ALA A 74 -5.70 -7.75 10.98
CA ALA A 74 -5.58 -9.20 11.07
C ALA A 74 -4.90 -9.81 9.82
N ALA A 75 -5.32 -9.38 8.62
CA ALA A 75 -4.69 -9.81 7.36
C ALA A 75 -3.21 -9.40 7.31
N ARG A 76 -2.91 -8.16 7.69
CA ARG A 76 -1.54 -7.61 7.77
C ARG A 76 -0.65 -8.42 8.71
N ARG A 77 -1.12 -8.71 9.93
CA ARG A 77 -0.33 -9.49 10.89
C ARG A 77 0.09 -10.83 10.31
N GLN A 78 -0.87 -11.57 9.74
CA GLN A 78 -0.60 -12.90 9.20
C GLN A 78 0.33 -12.83 7.98
N HIS A 79 0.11 -11.87 7.07
CA HIS A 79 0.97 -11.63 5.92
C HIS A 79 2.42 -11.31 6.33
N LEU A 80 2.58 -10.48 7.36
CA LEU A 80 3.89 -10.08 7.87
C LEU A 80 4.68 -11.29 8.41
N VAL A 81 4.07 -12.09 9.28
CA VAL A 81 4.77 -13.23 9.94
C VAL A 81 5.05 -14.39 9.00
N GLU A 82 4.16 -14.64 8.03
CA GLU A 82 4.26 -15.80 7.16
C GLU A 82 5.16 -15.56 5.94
N LYS A 83 5.25 -14.30 5.49
CA LYS A 83 5.87 -13.98 4.20
C LYS A 83 6.91 -12.88 4.25
N VAL A 84 6.62 -11.74 4.87
CA VAL A 84 7.51 -10.56 4.83
C VAL A 84 8.71 -10.74 5.76
N ILE A 85 8.50 -11.06 7.04
CA ILE A 85 9.58 -11.21 8.02
C ILE A 85 10.60 -12.27 7.59
N PRO A 86 10.19 -13.49 7.19
CA PRO A 86 11.15 -14.51 6.74
C PRO A 86 12.00 -14.02 5.56
N ALA A 87 11.40 -13.30 4.61
CA ALA A 87 12.14 -12.76 3.48
C ALA A 87 13.14 -11.67 3.89
N LEU A 88 12.77 -10.79 4.83
CA LEU A 88 13.69 -9.78 5.35
C LEU A 88 14.88 -10.41 6.09
N GLU A 89 14.64 -11.47 6.88
CA GLU A 89 15.70 -12.23 7.55
C GLU A 89 16.65 -12.90 6.54
N GLU A 90 16.12 -13.29 5.39
CA GLU A 90 16.84 -13.85 4.27
C GLU A 90 17.56 -12.81 3.37
N GLY A 91 17.49 -11.52 3.71
CA GLY A 91 18.15 -10.44 2.98
C GLY A 91 17.44 -10.02 1.69
N TYR A 92 16.13 -10.27 1.56
CA TYR A 92 15.36 -9.79 0.41
C TYR A 92 15.07 -8.29 0.49
N ILE A 93 15.02 -7.64 -0.67
CA ILE A 93 14.26 -6.41 -0.88
C ILE A 93 12.80 -6.82 -1.08
N VAL A 94 11.94 -6.47 -0.12
CA VAL A 94 10.50 -6.78 -0.16
C VAL A 94 9.74 -5.56 -0.66
N LEU A 95 9.16 -5.66 -1.86
CA LEU A 95 8.28 -4.63 -2.44
C LEU A 95 6.81 -4.99 -2.15
N CYS A 96 6.08 -4.15 -1.42
CA CYS A 96 4.70 -4.44 -1.03
C CYS A 96 3.71 -3.38 -1.55
N ASP A 97 2.72 -3.81 -2.34
CA ASP A 97 1.60 -2.96 -2.76
C ASP A 97 0.66 -2.75 -1.56
N ARG A 98 0.66 -1.53 -1.01
CA ARG A 98 0.00 -1.11 0.24
C ARG A 98 0.53 -1.74 1.52
N PHE A 99 0.41 -1.00 2.62
CA PHE A 99 0.68 -1.44 3.99
C PHE A 99 -0.07 -0.53 5.00
N ILE A 100 0.56 -0.19 6.12
CA ILE A 100 -0.05 0.58 7.21
C ILE A 100 -0.59 1.94 6.78
N ASP A 101 0.07 2.64 5.85
CA ASP A 101 -0.32 3.99 5.43
C ASP A 101 -1.68 4.00 4.71
N SER A 102 -1.97 2.96 3.92
CA SER A 102 -3.32 2.71 3.43
C SER A 102 -4.35 2.62 4.57
N SER A 103 -4.04 1.96 5.69
CA SER A 103 -4.98 1.91 6.80
C SER A 103 -5.18 3.27 7.48
N LEU A 104 -4.11 4.06 7.63
CA LEU A 104 -4.21 5.41 8.19
C LEU A 104 -5.03 6.35 7.30
N ALA A 105 -4.82 6.29 5.98
CA ALA A 105 -5.52 7.15 5.03
C ALA A 105 -7.00 6.75 4.84
N TYR A 106 -7.28 5.46 4.67
CA TYR A 106 -8.64 4.99 4.41
C TYR A 106 -9.44 4.85 5.70
N GLN A 107 -8.98 4.03 6.64
CA GLN A 107 -9.73 3.75 7.87
C GLN A 107 -9.56 4.87 8.90
N GLY A 108 -8.34 5.40 9.06
CA GLY A 108 -8.07 6.46 10.03
C GLY A 108 -8.77 7.77 9.67
N ALA A 109 -8.56 8.25 8.44
CA ALA A 109 -9.10 9.52 7.98
C ALA A 109 -10.45 9.39 7.26
N ALA A 110 -10.50 8.73 6.09
CA ALA A 110 -11.69 8.77 5.24
C ALA A 110 -12.93 8.09 5.86
N ARG A 111 -12.73 7.03 6.66
CA ARG A 111 -13.80 6.39 7.47
C ARG A 111 -14.06 7.08 8.81
N GLY A 112 -13.23 8.06 9.20
CA GLY A 112 -13.41 8.85 10.42
C GLY A 112 -13.16 8.11 11.74
N ILE A 113 -12.37 7.02 11.74
CA ILE A 113 -12.05 6.29 12.98
C ILE A 113 -11.07 7.07 13.87
N GLY A 114 -10.19 7.84 13.25
CA GLY A 114 -9.06 8.54 13.89
C GLY A 114 -7.72 7.89 13.52
N ILE A 115 -6.76 8.74 13.13
CA ILE A 115 -5.43 8.28 12.69
C ILE A 115 -4.67 7.62 13.85
N GLU A 116 -4.76 8.16 15.07
CA GLU A 116 -4.04 7.60 16.22
C GLU A 116 -4.60 6.23 16.64
N GLU A 117 -5.92 6.07 16.60
CA GLU A 117 -6.60 4.81 16.92
C GLU A 117 -6.21 3.72 15.93
N VAL A 118 -6.22 4.03 14.63
CA VAL A 118 -5.82 3.06 13.59
C VAL A 118 -4.32 2.80 13.62
N LEU A 119 -3.49 3.81 13.92
CA LEU A 119 -2.05 3.62 14.13
C LEU A 119 -1.80 2.65 15.28
N SER A 120 -2.44 2.84 16.43
CA SER A 120 -2.27 1.98 17.61
C SER A 120 -2.63 0.51 17.34
N ILE A 121 -3.75 0.27 16.64
CA ILE A 121 -4.15 -1.09 16.21
C ILE A 121 -3.07 -1.72 15.33
N ASN A 122 -2.49 -0.93 14.43
CA ASN A 122 -1.50 -1.43 13.49
C ASN A 122 -0.10 -1.58 14.10
N GLU A 123 0.29 -0.74 15.04
CA GLU A 123 1.51 -0.93 15.84
C GLU A 123 1.44 -2.26 16.61
N PHE A 124 0.27 -2.60 17.16
CA PHE A 124 0.05 -3.92 17.76
C PHE A 124 0.22 -5.04 16.72
N ALA A 125 -0.31 -4.88 15.50
CA ALA A 125 -0.21 -5.89 14.45
C ALA A 125 1.22 -6.06 13.90
N ILE A 126 1.95 -4.97 13.66
CA ILE A 126 3.27 -5.02 13.00
C ILE A 126 4.43 -5.13 13.99
N GLY A 127 4.20 -4.78 15.26
CA GLY A 127 5.27 -4.60 16.24
C GLY A 127 6.24 -3.53 15.79
N THR A 128 7.50 -3.90 15.57
CA THR A 128 8.56 -2.96 15.13
C THR A 128 8.79 -2.95 13.62
N HIS A 129 7.96 -3.64 12.83
CA HIS A 129 8.17 -3.83 11.38
C HIS A 129 7.48 -2.75 10.55
N PHE A 130 7.84 -1.49 10.80
CA PHE A 130 7.53 -0.44 9.84
C PHE A 130 8.32 -0.63 8.54
N PRO A 131 7.82 -0.16 7.39
CA PRO A 131 8.61 -0.09 6.17
C PRO A 131 9.84 0.78 6.38
N ASP A 132 10.98 0.34 5.84
CA ASP A 132 12.18 1.17 5.76
C ASP A 132 11.95 2.37 4.83
N ALA A 133 11.13 2.18 3.79
CA ALA A 133 10.68 3.24 2.90
C ALA A 133 9.25 3.00 2.40
N THR A 134 8.55 4.08 2.08
CA THR A 134 7.23 4.09 1.47
C THR A 134 7.24 5.03 0.28
N ILE A 135 6.98 4.50 -0.90
CA ILE A 135 6.81 5.28 -2.13
C ILE A 135 5.34 5.66 -2.26
N TYR A 136 5.01 6.93 -2.08
CA TYR A 136 3.67 7.44 -2.29
C TYR A 136 3.54 8.02 -3.71
N LEU A 137 2.77 7.33 -4.55
CA LEU A 137 2.43 7.79 -5.90
C LEU A 137 1.26 8.79 -5.81
N ASP A 138 1.60 10.07 -5.87
CA ASP A 138 0.64 11.17 -5.75
C ASP A 138 -0.01 11.47 -7.09
N ILE A 139 -1.34 11.45 -7.11
CA ILE A 139 -2.17 11.78 -8.27
C ILE A 139 -3.45 12.44 -7.78
N ALA A 140 -3.93 13.43 -8.52
CA ALA A 140 -5.23 14.02 -8.25
C ALA A 140 -6.36 12.94 -8.30
N PRO A 141 -7.28 12.92 -7.32
CA PRO A 141 -8.31 11.89 -7.22
C PRO A 141 -9.16 11.72 -8.49
N ASP A 142 -9.51 12.81 -9.16
CA ASP A 142 -10.29 12.81 -10.40
C ASP A 142 -9.55 12.12 -11.56
N LYS A 143 -8.24 12.36 -11.69
CA LYS A 143 -7.40 11.69 -12.70
C LYS A 143 -7.22 10.20 -12.37
N GLY A 144 -7.00 9.87 -11.09
CA GLY A 144 -6.94 8.49 -10.63
C GLY A 144 -8.23 7.73 -10.94
N LEU A 145 -9.38 8.30 -10.60
CA LEU A 145 -10.70 7.74 -10.90
C LEU A 145 -10.95 7.60 -12.42
N SER A 146 -10.48 8.53 -13.24
CA SER A 146 -10.58 8.41 -14.72
C SER A 146 -9.82 7.17 -15.23
N ARG A 147 -8.59 6.95 -14.78
CA ARG A 147 -7.78 5.78 -15.17
C ARG A 147 -8.47 4.46 -14.80
N ILE A 148 -9.16 4.41 -13.66
CA ILE A 148 -9.92 3.23 -13.23
C ILE A 148 -11.09 2.95 -14.16
N ARG A 149 -11.84 4.00 -14.54
CA ARG A 149 -13.01 3.86 -15.44
C ARG A 149 -12.60 3.37 -16.83
N GLU A 150 -11.39 3.70 -17.26
CA GLU A 150 -10.81 3.25 -18.53
C GLU A 150 -10.29 1.80 -18.47
N ASP A 151 -9.88 1.32 -17.28
CA ASP A 151 -9.41 -0.05 -17.09
C ASP A 151 -10.57 -1.05 -16.97
N LYS A 152 -11.07 -1.48 -18.13
CA LYS A 152 -12.14 -2.47 -18.27
C LYS A 152 -11.82 -3.86 -17.68
N LYS A 153 -10.56 -4.13 -17.31
CA LYS A 153 -10.14 -5.42 -16.76
C LYS A 153 -10.12 -5.44 -15.24
N ARG A 154 -10.27 -4.29 -14.59
CA ARG A 154 -10.25 -4.20 -13.14
C ARG A 154 -11.58 -4.65 -12.53
N GLU A 155 -11.52 -5.49 -11.52
CA GLU A 155 -12.68 -5.84 -10.69
C GLU A 155 -13.12 -4.65 -9.85
N PHE A 156 -14.43 -4.38 -9.88
CA PHE A 156 -15.08 -3.38 -9.03
C PHE A 156 -15.25 -3.96 -7.63
N ASN A 157 -14.70 -3.29 -6.61
CA ASN A 157 -14.78 -3.74 -5.22
C ASN A 157 -15.59 -2.79 -4.34
N ARG A 158 -15.86 -3.19 -3.09
CA ARG A 158 -16.66 -2.41 -2.13
C ARG A 158 -16.17 -0.97 -1.94
N LEU A 159 -14.85 -0.73 -1.93
CA LEU A 159 -14.30 0.62 -1.76
C LEU A 159 -14.50 1.50 -3.01
N ASP A 160 -14.70 0.90 -4.19
CA ASP A 160 -15.00 1.65 -5.41
C ASP A 160 -16.44 2.20 -5.44
N GLN A 161 -17.30 1.79 -4.49
CA GLN A 161 -18.66 2.34 -4.30
C GLN A 161 -18.66 3.68 -3.55
N GLU A 162 -17.55 4.06 -2.95
CA GLU A 162 -17.46 5.26 -2.13
C GLU A 162 -17.60 6.54 -2.96
N ALA A 163 -18.08 7.60 -2.31
CA ALA A 163 -18.26 8.88 -2.96
C ALA A 163 -16.91 9.52 -3.33
N VAL A 164 -16.92 10.44 -4.31
CA VAL A 164 -15.71 11.19 -4.70
C VAL A 164 -15.03 11.88 -3.50
N ASP A 165 -15.81 12.37 -2.55
CA ASP A 165 -15.28 13.05 -1.36
C ASP A 165 -14.51 12.09 -0.43
N PHE A 166 -14.84 10.79 -0.43
CA PHE A 166 -14.04 9.78 0.26
C PHE A 166 -12.64 9.68 -0.35
N HIS A 167 -12.53 9.58 -1.68
CA HIS A 167 -11.23 9.50 -2.36
C HIS A 167 -10.42 10.79 -2.22
N LYS A 168 -11.07 11.96 -2.16
CA LYS A 168 -10.40 13.23 -1.83
C LYS A 168 -9.86 13.22 -0.40
N GLU A 169 -10.62 12.71 0.57
CA GLU A 169 -10.14 12.63 1.94
C GLU A 169 -8.97 11.66 2.09
N VAL A 170 -9.00 10.52 1.38
CA VAL A 170 -7.85 9.60 1.29
C VAL A 170 -6.61 10.34 0.77
N HIS A 171 -6.75 11.11 -0.30
CA HIS A 171 -5.65 11.90 -0.87
C HIS A 171 -5.11 12.93 0.13
N HIS A 172 -5.98 13.74 0.73
CA HIS A 172 -5.57 14.69 1.78
C HIS A 172 -4.89 14.01 2.97
N ALA A 173 -5.37 12.82 3.35
CA ALA A 173 -4.76 12.06 4.44
C ALA A 173 -3.32 11.66 4.11
N TYR A 174 -3.04 11.20 2.89
CA TYR A 174 -1.65 10.92 2.48
C TYR A 174 -0.74 12.15 2.51
N HIS A 175 -1.25 13.34 2.13
CA HIS A 175 -0.49 14.59 2.28
C HIS A 175 -0.16 14.90 3.75
N ARG A 176 -1.10 14.66 4.68
CA ARG A 176 -0.80 14.76 6.12
C ARG A 176 0.20 13.70 6.60
N LEU A 177 0.16 12.50 6.03
CA LEU A 177 1.12 11.43 6.36
C LEU A 177 2.53 11.75 5.85
N LEU A 178 2.67 12.42 4.70
CA LEU A 178 3.96 12.94 4.21
C LEU A 178 4.60 13.89 5.22
N GLU A 179 3.81 14.80 5.80
CA GLU A 179 4.29 15.73 6.82
C GLU A 179 4.64 15.03 8.14
N ARG A 180 3.88 14.00 8.50
CA ARG A 180 4.06 13.25 9.76
C ARG A 180 5.24 12.27 9.72
N PHE A 181 5.47 11.63 8.58
CA PHE A 181 6.48 10.59 8.40
C PHE A 181 7.47 10.94 7.26
N PRO A 182 8.09 12.13 7.28
CA PRO A 182 8.90 12.65 6.16
C PRO A 182 10.17 11.83 5.91
N ASP A 183 10.66 11.13 6.94
CA ASP A 183 11.88 10.34 6.85
C ASP A 183 11.69 9.01 6.10
N ARG A 184 10.46 8.47 6.05
CA ARG A 184 10.16 7.18 5.38
C ARG A 184 9.21 7.30 4.20
N ILE A 185 8.32 8.30 4.14
CA ILE A 185 7.37 8.44 3.05
C ILE A 185 7.92 9.41 2.01
N HIS A 186 8.14 8.91 0.81
CA HIS A 186 8.67 9.66 -0.33
C HIS A 186 7.59 9.83 -1.40
N ARG A 187 7.23 11.08 -1.65
CA ARG A 187 6.26 11.46 -2.70
C ARG A 187 6.91 11.33 -4.08
N ILE A 188 6.17 10.74 -5.02
CA ILE A 188 6.49 10.72 -6.45
C ILE A 188 5.28 11.22 -7.23
N GLU A 189 5.51 12.16 -8.15
CA GLU A 189 4.47 12.77 -8.97
C GLU A 189 3.98 11.81 -10.07
N ALA A 190 2.83 11.18 -9.87
CA ALA A 190 2.30 10.12 -10.73
C ALA A 190 1.46 10.64 -11.92
N GLU A 191 1.40 11.97 -12.10
CA GLU A 191 0.80 12.62 -13.27
C GLU A 191 1.79 12.83 -14.43
N THR A 192 3.08 12.54 -14.21
CA THR A 192 4.08 12.52 -15.28
C THR A 192 4.00 11.25 -16.14
N SER A 193 4.88 11.10 -17.14
CA SER A 193 4.93 9.86 -17.94
C SER A 193 5.27 8.66 -17.06
N LEU A 194 4.71 7.49 -17.39
CA LEU A 194 4.95 6.26 -16.64
C LEU A 194 6.46 5.94 -16.57
N GLU A 195 7.22 6.20 -17.63
CA GLU A 195 8.67 6.04 -17.66
C GLU A 195 9.37 6.91 -16.61
N ASN A 196 8.96 8.16 -16.45
CA ASN A 196 9.53 9.07 -15.46
C ASN A 196 9.20 8.59 -14.04
N VAL A 197 7.94 8.22 -13.79
CA VAL A 197 7.50 7.67 -12.50
C VAL A 197 8.34 6.44 -12.12
N ILE A 198 8.54 5.51 -13.06
CA ILE A 198 9.36 4.30 -12.84
C ILE A 198 10.81 4.67 -12.55
N HIS A 199 11.38 5.60 -13.32
CA HIS A 199 12.77 6.02 -13.17
C HIS A 199 13.03 6.69 -11.81
N GLU A 200 12.16 7.62 -11.41
CA GLU A 200 12.21 8.28 -10.10
C GLU A 200 12.04 7.26 -8.97
N THR A 201 11.07 6.34 -9.11
CA THR A 201 10.82 5.30 -8.11
C THR A 201 12.02 4.39 -7.93
N LYS A 202 12.61 3.89 -9.02
CA LYS A 202 13.83 3.07 -8.96
C LYS A 202 14.97 3.83 -8.28
N SER A 203 15.13 5.11 -8.62
CA SER A 203 16.18 5.95 -8.03
C SER A 203 16.02 6.15 -6.52
N HIS A 204 14.80 6.11 -6.00
CA HIS A 204 14.54 6.09 -4.56
C HIS A 204 14.80 4.72 -3.94
N VAL A 205 14.29 3.65 -4.56
CA VAL A 205 14.46 2.28 -4.05
C VAL A 205 15.93 1.89 -3.94
N CYS A 206 16.77 2.24 -4.91
CA CYS A 206 18.20 1.93 -4.89
C CYS A 206 19.03 2.73 -3.87
N ARG A 207 18.42 3.63 -3.07
CA ARG A 207 19.13 4.34 -1.98
C ARG A 207 19.18 3.52 -0.69
N PHE A 208 18.39 2.46 -0.60
CA PHE A 208 18.28 1.54 0.52
C PHE A 208 18.96 0.21 0.17
#